data_AF-A0AAE1JDP1-F1
#
_entry.id   AF-A0AAE1JDP1-F1
#
_cell.length_a   1.000
_cell.length_b   1.000
_cell.length_c   1.000
_cell.angle_alpha   90.00
_cell.angle_beta   90.00
_cell.angle_gamma   90.00
#
_symmetry.space_group_name_H-M   'P 1'
#
loop_
_entity.id
_entity.type
_entity.pdbx_description
1 polymer ?
#
loop_
_entity_poly.entity_id
_entity_poly.type
_entity_poly.pdbx_seq_one_letter_code
_entity_poly.pdbx_strand_id
1 'polypeptide(L)'
;MAYTQPYASNPGAAPATSAPPYPVPMAVVEPKYCCPYPVDLAIVRKVMTVADKFMITDRNGNVVFKLQASLLTLHDHRVLLDAAQNPVVTLRKKIMTMHDRWQAFRGDSSDPKDLIFTLK
;
A
#
# COMPACT_ATOMS: atom_id res chain seq x y z
N MET A 1 -55.32 -1.75 -47.90
CA MET A 1 -53.87 -1.50 -47.71
C MET A 1 -53.46 -2.24 -46.46
N ALA A 2 -52.65 -3.29 -46.63
CA ALA A 2 -52.16 -4.15 -45.55
C ALA A 2 -50.83 -3.60 -45.04
N TYR A 3 -50.65 -3.56 -43.72
CA TYR A 3 -49.32 -3.64 -43.11
C TYR A 3 -49.39 -4.49 -41.84
N THR A 4 -48.64 -5.58 -41.88
CA THR A 4 -48.46 -6.62 -40.87
C THR A 4 -47.28 -6.31 -39.95
N GLN A 5 -47.44 -6.77 -38.70
CA GLN A 5 -46.45 -7.17 -37.70
C GLN A 5 -45.51 -6.13 -37.07
N PRO A 6 -45.38 -6.22 -35.72
CA PRO A 6 -44.10 -6.05 -35.09
C PRO A 6 -43.68 -7.30 -34.30
N TYR A 7 -42.52 -7.81 -34.74
CA TYR A 7 -41.39 -8.34 -33.97
C TYR A 7 -41.60 -9.46 -32.93
N ALA A 8 -40.88 -10.55 -33.20
CA ALA A 8 -40.73 -11.73 -32.36
C ALA A 8 -40.11 -11.41 -30.99
N SER A 9 -40.62 -12.09 -29.95
CA SER A 9 -40.01 -12.18 -28.63
C SER A 9 -38.69 -12.95 -28.69
N ASN A 10 -37.58 -12.27 -28.44
CA ASN A 10 -36.27 -12.90 -28.31
C ASN A 10 -36.11 -13.40 -26.86
N PRO A 11 -35.95 -14.71 -26.59
CA PRO A 11 -35.77 -15.20 -25.23
C PRO A 11 -34.36 -14.83 -24.72
N GLY A 12 -34.31 -14.39 -23.46
CA GLY A 12 -33.20 -13.67 -22.87
C GLY A 12 -31.82 -14.31 -23.03
N ALA A 13 -30.87 -13.50 -23.50
CA ALA A 13 -29.45 -13.73 -23.26
C ALA A 13 -29.20 -13.52 -21.75
N ALA A 14 -28.76 -14.57 -21.06
CA ALA A 14 -28.34 -14.52 -19.67
C ALA A 14 -27.07 -13.64 -19.52
N PRO A 15 -27.00 -12.71 -18.56
CA PRO A 15 -25.74 -12.13 -18.15
C PRO A 15 -25.08 -13.05 -17.12
N ALA A 16 -24.05 -13.79 -17.52
CA ALA A 16 -23.21 -14.54 -16.58
C ALA A 16 -21.76 -14.06 -16.67
N THR A 17 -21.50 -12.90 -16.07
CA THR A 17 -20.21 -12.63 -15.42
C THR A 17 -20.52 -12.09 -14.03
N SER A 18 -20.73 -13.01 -13.08
CA SER A 18 -20.82 -12.69 -11.67
C SER A 18 -19.48 -12.11 -11.22
N ALA A 19 -19.40 -10.78 -11.10
CA ALA A 19 -18.34 -10.16 -10.32
C ALA A 19 -18.35 -10.79 -8.91
N PRO A 20 -17.18 -11.08 -8.31
CA PRO A 20 -17.15 -11.66 -6.97
C PRO A 20 -17.93 -10.75 -6.00
N PRO A 21 -18.80 -11.30 -5.15
CA PRO A 21 -19.72 -10.54 -4.31
C PRO A 21 -19.02 -9.69 -3.22
N TYR A 22 -17.70 -9.82 -3.09
CA TYR A 22 -16.90 -9.05 -2.14
C TYR A 22 -15.56 -8.65 -2.78
N PRO A 23 -15.06 -7.43 -2.51
CA PRO A 23 -13.71 -7.07 -2.90
C PRO A 23 -12.74 -8.07 -2.27
N VAL A 24 -12.02 -8.83 -3.10
CA VAL A 24 -10.88 -9.60 -2.65
C VAL A 24 -9.91 -8.63 -1.96
N PRO A 25 -9.50 -8.88 -0.72
CA PRO A 25 -8.55 -8.01 -0.04
C PRO A 25 -7.26 -7.96 -0.87
N MET A 26 -7.05 -6.84 -1.56
CA MET A 26 -5.84 -6.63 -2.35
C MET A 26 -4.71 -6.25 -1.39
N ALA A 27 -3.63 -7.02 -1.44
CA ALA A 27 -2.42 -6.67 -0.74
C ALA A 27 -1.85 -5.37 -1.32
N VAL A 28 -1.86 -4.29 -0.53
CA VAL A 28 -1.41 -2.96 -0.95
C VAL A 28 0.08 -2.95 -1.32
N VAL A 29 0.89 -3.63 -0.51
CA VAL A 29 2.32 -3.81 -0.76
C VAL A 29 2.53 -5.15 -1.46
N GLU A 30 2.53 -6.25 -0.73
CA GLU A 30 2.73 -7.59 -1.30
C GLU A 30 1.97 -8.65 -0.48
N PRO A 31 1.47 -9.72 -1.10
CA PRO A 31 0.73 -10.77 -0.39
C PRO A 31 1.50 -11.43 0.76
N LYS A 32 2.85 -11.48 0.68
CA LYS A 32 3.69 -12.07 1.73
C LYS A 32 3.64 -11.32 3.07
N TYR A 33 3.15 -10.09 3.08
CA TYR A 33 2.93 -9.30 4.30
C TYR A 33 1.51 -9.43 4.85
N CYS A 34 0.70 -10.33 4.28
CA CYS A 34 -0.64 -10.63 4.77
C CYS A 34 -0.61 -11.91 5.62
N CYS A 35 -1.15 -11.84 6.84
CA CYS A 35 -1.35 -13.00 7.70
C CYS A 35 -2.85 -13.31 7.82
N PRO A 36 -3.25 -14.59 7.95
CA PRO A 36 -4.66 -14.96 8.13
C PRO A 36 -5.18 -14.67 9.54
N TYR A 37 -4.33 -14.13 10.42
CA TYR A 37 -4.63 -13.77 11.80
C TYR A 37 -4.09 -12.37 12.11
N PRO A 38 -4.64 -11.68 13.13
CA PRO A 38 -4.12 -10.39 13.59
C PRO A 38 -2.66 -10.49 14.05
N VAL A 39 -1.87 -9.48 13.72
CA VAL A 39 -0.47 -9.35 14.15
C VAL A 39 -0.31 -8.04 14.92
N ASP A 40 0.05 -8.14 16.20
CA ASP A 40 0.35 -6.99 17.03
C ASP A 40 1.77 -6.51 16.76
N LEU A 41 1.91 -5.24 16.39
CA LEU A 41 3.20 -4.61 16.10
C LEU A 41 3.47 -3.48 17.08
N ALA A 42 4.70 -3.40 17.59
CA ALA A 42 5.17 -2.35 18.48
C ALA A 42 6.33 -1.57 17.86
N ILE A 43 6.36 -0.25 18.08
CA ILE A 43 7.47 0.61 17.66
C ILE A 43 8.46 0.75 18.81
N VAL A 44 9.71 0.40 18.56
CA VAL A 44 10.83 0.54 19.51
C VAL A 44 11.79 1.59 18.98
N ARG A 45 11.98 2.66 19.76
CA ARG A 45 12.96 3.73 19.49
C ARG A 45 14.18 3.57 20.38
N LYS A 46 15.38 3.63 19.79
CA LYS A 46 16.62 3.77 20.57
C LYS A 46 16.89 5.25 20.81
N VAL A 47 16.81 5.70 22.05
CA VAL A 47 16.85 7.13 22.44
C VAL A 47 18.24 7.78 22.26
N MET A 48 19.28 6.99 21.97
CA MET A 48 20.68 7.44 21.95
C MET A 48 21.25 7.71 20.54
N THR A 49 20.44 7.66 19.47
CA THR A 49 20.95 7.86 18.09
C THR A 49 20.49 9.17 17.49
N VAL A 50 21.41 9.92 16.89
CA VAL A 50 21.14 11.17 16.13
C VAL A 50 20.16 10.93 14.97
N ALA A 51 20.18 9.72 14.39
CA ALA A 51 19.27 9.31 13.33
C ALA A 51 17.97 8.71 13.88
N ASP A 52 16.85 9.11 13.28
CA ASP A 52 15.51 8.55 13.48
C ASP A 52 15.44 7.14 12.88
N LYS A 53 16.00 6.18 13.63
CA LYS A 53 15.94 4.74 13.36
C LYS A 53 14.98 4.09 14.34
N PHE A 54 13.99 3.38 13.82
CA PHE A 54 13.02 2.64 14.61
C PHE A 54 13.04 1.17 14.24
N MET A 55 12.77 0.32 15.21
CA MET A 55 12.46 -1.09 14.98
C MET A 55 10.97 -1.30 15.18
N ILE A 56 10.38 -2.14 14.36
CA ILE A 56 8.99 -2.58 14.50
C ILE A 56 9.04 -4.06 14.82
N THR A 57 8.52 -4.44 15.98
CA THR A 57 8.58 -5.81 16.49
C THR A 57 7.21 -6.43 16.65
N ASP A 58 7.14 -7.76 16.62
CA ASP A 58 5.96 -8.49 17.08
C ASP A 58 5.85 -8.49 18.62
N ARG A 59 4.80 -9.10 19.16
CA ARG A 59 4.57 -9.25 20.62
C ARG A 59 5.67 -10.04 21.34
N ASN A 60 6.44 -10.86 20.62
CA ASN A 60 7.52 -11.69 21.18
C ASN A 60 8.87 -10.94 21.13
N GLY A 61 8.91 -9.73 20.57
CA GLY A 61 10.12 -8.93 20.40
C GLY A 61 10.91 -9.25 19.12
N ASN A 62 10.38 -10.07 18.22
CA ASN A 62 11.03 -10.34 16.94
C ASN A 62 10.91 -9.13 16.02
N VAL A 63 12.00 -8.71 15.40
CA VAL A 63 11.99 -7.58 14.46
C VAL A 63 11.29 -8.01 13.17
N VAL A 64 10.18 -7.35 12.85
CA VAL A 64 9.41 -7.54 11.62
C VAL A 64 9.84 -6.53 10.56
N PHE A 65 9.99 -5.26 10.95
CA PHE A 65 10.48 -4.20 10.07
C PHE A 65 11.47 -3.27 10.78
N LYS A 66 12.22 -2.51 10.00
CA LYS A 66 13.00 -1.37 10.49
C LYS A 66 12.64 -0.13 9.69
N LEU A 67 12.49 1.00 10.35
CA LEU A 67 12.28 2.29 9.70
C LEU A 67 13.57 3.09 9.79
N GLN A 68 14.04 3.58 8.65
CA GLN A 68 15.19 4.47 8.58
C GLN A 68 14.76 5.80 7.95
N ALA A 69 14.87 6.88 8.71
CA ALA A 69 14.76 8.23 8.16
C ALA A 69 16.11 8.69 7.62
N SER A 70 16.12 9.35 6.46
CA SER A 70 17.27 10.10 5.99
C SER A 70 17.24 11.49 6.63
N LEU A 71 18.29 11.82 7.40
CA LEU A 71 18.47 13.16 7.97
C LEU A 71 19.02 14.18 6.94
N LEU A 72 19.46 13.73 5.77
CA LEU A 72 20.28 14.50 4.83
C LEU A 72 19.55 14.93 3.56
N THR A 73 18.22 14.78 3.49
CA THR A 73 17.42 15.13 2.31
C THR A 73 16.48 16.28 2.61
N LEU A 74 16.38 17.25 1.68
CA LEU A 74 15.38 18.34 1.74
C LEU A 74 13.93 17.80 1.82
N HIS A 75 13.74 16.58 1.31
CA HIS A 75 12.50 15.82 1.41
C HIS A 75 12.58 14.94 2.65
N ASP A 76 11.60 15.08 3.54
CA ASP A 76 11.37 14.11 4.61
C ASP A 76 11.23 12.71 3.94
N HIS A 77 12.26 11.88 4.10
CA HIS A 77 12.44 10.60 3.40
C HIS A 77 12.59 9.47 4.40
N ARG A 78 11.69 8.49 4.35
CA ARG A 78 11.70 7.36 5.27
C ARG A 78 11.56 6.05 4.50
N VAL A 79 12.41 5.08 4.81
CA VAL A 79 12.39 3.75 4.18
C VAL A 79 12.01 2.71 5.22
N LEU A 80 10.94 1.96 4.94
CA LEU A 80 10.58 0.77 5.69
C LEU A 80 11.30 -0.42 5.08
N LEU A 81 12.12 -1.08 5.89
CA LEU A 81 12.92 -2.25 5.55
C LEU A 81 12.32 -3.49 6.21
N ASP A 82 12.43 -4.64 5.56
CA ASP A 82 12.15 -5.93 6.19
C ASP A 82 13.25 -6.33 7.20
N ALA A 83 13.06 -7.47 7.87
CA ALA A 83 14.03 -8.04 8.81
C ALA A 83 15.41 -8.27 8.16
N ALA A 84 15.45 -8.60 6.86
CA ALA A 84 16.65 -8.83 6.06
C ALA A 84 17.28 -7.55 5.47
N GLN A 85 16.74 -6.36 5.82
CA GLN A 85 17.19 -5.05 5.31
C GLN A 85 16.86 -4.76 3.85
N ASN A 86 15.90 -5.47 3.26
CA ASN A 86 15.41 -5.11 1.93
C ASN A 86 14.36 -3.99 2.02
N PRO A 87 14.42 -2.98 1.13
CA PRO A 87 13.39 -1.95 1.03
C PRO A 87 12.03 -2.52 0.68
N VAL A 88 11.03 -2.17 1.49
CA VAL A 88 9.63 -2.57 1.32
C VAL A 88 8.82 -1.40 0.76
N VAL A 89 8.89 -0.26 1.43
CA VAL A 89 8.20 0.98 1.04
C VAL A 89 9.08 2.19 1.35
N THR A 90 9.13 3.13 0.41
CA THR A 90 9.72 4.46 0.61
C THR A 90 8.63 5.51 0.73
N LEU A 91 8.64 6.26 1.84
CA LEU A 91 7.75 7.36 2.15
C LEU A 91 8.46 8.68 1.89
N ARG A 92 7.84 9.58 1.11
CA ARG A 92 8.37 10.91 0.81
C ARG A 92 7.35 12.00 1.03
N LYS A 93 7.76 13.09 1.68
CA LYS A 93 6.96 14.32 1.76
C LYS A 93 7.01 15.08 0.42
N LYS A 94 5.85 15.53 -0.05
CA LYS A 94 5.74 16.35 -1.26
C LYS A 94 6.05 17.82 -0.92
N ILE A 95 7.16 18.34 -1.42
CA ILE A 95 7.66 19.69 -1.06
C ILE A 95 6.85 20.83 -1.69
N MET A 96 6.16 20.59 -2.81
CA MET A 96 5.48 21.64 -3.58
C MET A 96 3.96 21.63 -3.43
N THR A 97 3.45 21.34 -2.24
CA THR A 97 2.02 21.48 -1.93
C THR A 97 1.83 22.23 -0.61
N MET A 98 0.88 23.17 -0.55
CA MET A 98 0.46 23.85 0.70
C MET A 98 -0.17 22.89 1.75
N HIS A 99 -0.17 21.59 1.48
CA HIS A 99 -0.74 20.56 2.33
C HIS A 99 0.36 19.51 2.57
N ASP A 100 0.48 19.02 3.80
CA ASP A 100 1.47 18.02 4.24
C ASP A 100 1.21 16.63 3.62
N ARG A 101 1.29 16.53 2.28
CA ARG A 101 1.05 15.29 1.56
C ARG A 101 2.27 14.39 1.58
N TRP A 102 1.99 13.11 1.81
CA TRP A 102 2.97 12.03 1.75
C TRP A 102 2.68 11.11 0.57
N GLN A 103 3.72 10.59 -0.06
CA GLN A 103 3.64 9.57 -1.10
C GLN A 103 4.37 8.31 -0.62
N ALA A 104 3.76 7.16 -0.86
CA ALA A 104 4.34 5.84 -0.58
C ALA A 104 4.69 5.16 -1.91
N PHE A 105 5.95 4.76 -2.07
CA PHE A 105 6.47 4.08 -3.26
C PHE A 105 6.91 2.67 -2.89
N ARG A 106 6.82 1.75 -3.86
CA ARG A 106 7.29 0.37 -3.71
C ARG A 106 8.82 0.31 -3.68
N GLY A 107 9.36 -0.49 -2.76
CA GLY A 107 10.81 -0.67 -2.61
C GLY A 107 11.53 0.64 -2.31
N ASP A 108 12.78 0.74 -2.75
CA ASP A 108 13.54 2.00 -2.70
C ASP A 108 13.36 2.77 -4.01
N SER A 109 12.19 3.40 -4.16
CA SER A 109 11.85 4.17 -5.36
C SER A 109 11.24 5.53 -5.03
N SER A 110 11.28 6.41 -6.02
CA SER A 110 10.49 7.63 -6.11
C SER A 110 9.90 7.84 -7.51
N ASP A 111 9.93 6.80 -8.34
CA ASP A 111 9.36 6.82 -9.68
C ASP A 111 7.82 6.78 -9.58
N PRO A 112 7.08 7.65 -10.29
CA PRO A 112 5.62 7.60 -10.33
C PRO A 112 5.03 6.22 -10.66
N LYS A 113 5.73 5.38 -11.43
CA LYS A 113 5.27 4.00 -11.73
C LYS A 113 5.22 3.09 -10.51
N ASP A 114 6.02 3.41 -9.50
CA ASP A 114 6.13 2.65 -8.25
C ASP A 114 5.26 3.25 -7.13
N LEU A 115 4.50 4.31 -7.41
CA LEU A 115 3.60 4.95 -6.46
C LEU A 115 2.47 3.97 -6.07
N ILE A 116 2.36 3.70 -4.77
CA ILE A 116 1.31 2.83 -4.21
C ILE A 116 0.10 3.67 -3.82
N PHE A 117 0.31 4.73 -3.03
CA PHE A 117 -0.75 5.63 -2.60
C PHE A 117 -0.21 6.97 -2.11
N THR A 118 -1.11 7.94 -1.92
CA THR A 118 -0.84 9.26 -1.36
C THR A 118 -1.66 9.43 -0.09
N LEU A 119 -1.05 9.98 0.97
CA LEU A 119 -1.72 10.35 2.22
C LEU A 119 -1.82 11.89 2.33
N LYS A 120 -2.85 12.35 3.01
CA LYS A 120 -3.06 13.75 3.43
C LYS A 120 -3.12 13.82 4.94
#